data_AF-A0A3D5B1T8-F1
#
_entry.id   AF-A0A3D5B1T8-F1
#
_cell.length_a   1.000
_cell.length_b   1.000
_cell.length_c   1.000
_cell.angle_alpha   90.00
_cell.angle_beta   90.00
_cell.angle_gamma   90.00
#
_symmetry.space_group_name_H-M   'P 1'
#
loop_
_entity.id
_entity.type
_entity.pdbx_description
1 polymer ?
#
loop_
_entity_poly.entity_id
_entity_poly.type
_entity_poly.pdbx_seq_one_letter_code
_entity_poly.pdbx_strand_id
1 'polypeptide(L)'
;MAIRKKLIKRLKRIQEELNIPHIPITRLENLSIETRKAFDESIKYLMVKRGLFKKVKVRRDYLKLWRHRENQIVLPINWRYILSIPFIYGMIVPAIVWNLGLEIYHQICFRLYGIPLVDAEKYFIYDRQLMSYLNWWEKINCYYCSYVNNLISYSSEIGGRTERYWCPIKYFRRVNNAHSQYPKFIDGKNKDEIYEKWGLLRNFSDIDK
;
A
#
# COMPACT_ATOMS: atom_id res chain seq x y z
N MET A 1 -26.76 -1.97 -16.21
CA MET A 1 -27.75 -2.44 -15.23
C MET A 1 -27.32 -3.71 -14.49
N ALA A 2 -26.73 -4.71 -15.17
CA ALA A 2 -26.33 -6.00 -14.56
C ALA A 2 -25.41 -5.88 -13.32
N ILE A 3 -24.39 -5.02 -13.36
CA ILE A 3 -23.42 -4.91 -12.24
C ILE A 3 -23.96 -4.16 -11.03
N ARG A 4 -24.81 -3.14 -11.22
CA ARG A 4 -25.52 -2.50 -10.10
C ARG A 4 -26.38 -3.53 -9.36
N LYS A 5 -27.10 -4.40 -10.09
CA LYS A 5 -27.87 -5.50 -9.51
C LYS A 5 -26.96 -6.52 -8.80
N LYS A 6 -25.81 -6.87 -9.38
CA LYS A 6 -24.81 -7.79 -8.78
C LYS A 6 -24.23 -7.23 -7.48
N LEU A 7 -23.85 -5.95 -7.45
CA LEU A 7 -23.33 -5.28 -6.26
C LEU A 7 -24.39 -5.21 -5.15
N ILE A 8 -25.61 -4.78 -5.48
CA ILE A 8 -26.72 -4.73 -4.51
C ILE A 8 -27.00 -6.12 -3.93
N LYS A 9 -26.98 -7.17 -4.77
CA LYS A 9 -27.15 -8.55 -4.29
C LYS A 9 -26.03 -8.98 -3.33
N ARG A 10 -24.76 -8.68 -3.65
CA ARG A 10 -23.63 -8.94 -2.76
C ARG A 10 -23.74 -8.17 -1.43
N LEU A 11 -24.11 -6.88 -1.49
CA LEU A 11 -24.27 -6.05 -0.28
C LEU A 11 -25.41 -6.54 0.62
N LYS A 12 -26.54 -6.97 0.04
CA LYS A 12 -27.63 -7.58 0.82
C LYS A 12 -27.21 -8.87 1.51
N ARG A 13 -26.45 -9.72 0.82
CA ARG A 13 -25.89 -10.95 1.41
C ARG A 13 -24.93 -10.65 2.57
N ILE A 14 -24.07 -9.65 2.40
CA ILE A 14 -23.15 -9.18 3.46
C ILE A 14 -23.94 -8.64 4.66
N GLN A 15 -25.02 -7.88 4.41
CA GLN A 15 -25.91 -7.38 5.45
C GLN A 15 -26.61 -8.52 6.22
N GLU A 16 -27.06 -9.57 5.53
CA GLU A 16 -27.64 -10.77 6.14
C GLU A 16 -26.61 -11.53 6.99
N GLU A 17 -25.36 -11.65 6.52
CA GLU A 17 -24.28 -12.30 7.28
C GLU A 17 -23.85 -11.50 8.52
N LEU A 18 -23.99 -10.16 8.51
CA LEU A 18 -23.70 -9.29 9.66
C LEU A 18 -24.78 -9.34 10.76
N ASN A 19 -25.99 -9.79 10.44
CA ASN A 19 -27.09 -9.91 11.42
C ASN A 19 -26.97 -11.14 12.33
N ILE A 20 -25.96 -12.00 12.14
CA ILE A 20 -25.74 -13.19 12.96
C ILE A 20 -25.14 -12.76 14.32
N PRO A 21 -25.69 -13.20 15.48
CA PRO A 21 -25.30 -12.70 16.80
C PRO A 21 -23.89 -13.10 17.26
N HIS A 22 -23.32 -14.18 16.73
CA HIS A 22 -21.95 -14.63 17.06
C HIS A 22 -21.14 -14.89 15.79
N ILE A 23 -20.53 -13.83 15.25
CA ILE A 23 -19.63 -13.92 14.10
C ILE A 23 -18.18 -13.96 14.60
N PRO A 24 -17.38 -14.97 14.21
CA PRO A 24 -15.96 -14.98 14.54
C PRO A 24 -15.23 -13.82 13.85
N ILE A 25 -14.23 -13.23 14.52
CA ILE A 25 -13.45 -12.08 14.04
C ILE A 25 -12.86 -12.34 12.64
N THR A 26 -12.42 -13.57 12.40
CA THR A 26 -11.85 -14.05 11.15
C THR A 26 -12.83 -13.88 9.98
N ARG A 27 -14.11 -14.12 10.23
CA ARG A 27 -15.18 -14.00 9.23
C ARG A 27 -15.56 -12.54 8.97
N LEU A 28 -15.52 -11.69 9.99
CA LEU A 28 -15.68 -10.24 9.82
C LEU A 28 -14.55 -9.62 8.97
N GLU A 29 -13.32 -10.06 9.18
CA GLU A 29 -12.18 -9.62 8.38
C GLU A 29 -12.32 -10.06 6.93
N ASN A 30 -12.65 -11.33 6.69
CA ASN A 30 -12.93 -11.84 5.34
C ASN A 30 -14.07 -11.09 4.66
N LEU A 31 -15.16 -10.79 5.39
CA LEU A 31 -16.26 -9.97 4.90
C LEU A 31 -15.76 -8.59 4.46
N SER A 32 -14.94 -7.92 5.28
CA SER A 32 -14.40 -6.59 4.97
C SER A 32 -13.52 -6.59 3.71
N ILE A 33 -12.72 -7.63 3.52
CA ILE A 33 -11.89 -7.84 2.34
C ILE A 33 -12.77 -8.10 1.11
N GLU A 34 -13.76 -8.99 1.22
CA GLU A 34 -14.69 -9.30 0.12
C GLU A 34 -15.49 -8.07 -0.30
N THR A 35 -15.96 -7.29 0.66
CA THR A 35 -16.69 -6.05 0.42
C THR A 35 -15.82 -5.07 -0.36
N ARG A 36 -14.59 -4.84 0.10
CA ARG A 36 -13.62 -3.95 -0.56
C ARG A 36 -13.32 -4.41 -1.99
N LYS A 37 -13.06 -5.70 -2.18
CA LYS A 37 -12.81 -6.29 -3.51
C LYS A 37 -14.00 -6.13 -4.45
N ALA A 38 -15.22 -6.34 -3.96
CA ALA A 38 -16.44 -6.17 -4.76
C ALA A 38 -16.66 -4.70 -5.19
N PHE A 39 -16.30 -3.75 -4.32
CA PHE A 39 -16.29 -2.33 -4.66
C PHE A 39 -15.21 -2.00 -5.69
N ASP A 40 -13.98 -2.46 -5.49
CA ASP A 40 -12.87 -2.22 -6.43
C ASP A 40 -13.16 -2.79 -7.82
N GLU A 41 -13.71 -4.00 -7.92
CA GLU A 41 -14.17 -4.61 -9.19
C GLU A 41 -15.24 -3.75 -9.88
N SER A 42 -16.19 -3.23 -9.09
CA SER A 42 -17.29 -2.42 -9.60
C SER A 42 -16.80 -1.05 -10.05
N ILE A 43 -15.85 -0.43 -9.32
CA ILE A 43 -15.17 0.80 -9.71
C ILE A 43 -14.40 0.56 -11.00
N LYS A 44 -13.59 -0.50 -11.08
CA LYS A 44 -12.83 -0.88 -12.28
C LYS A 44 -13.75 -1.04 -13.48
N TYR A 45 -14.84 -1.79 -13.35
CA TYR A 45 -15.82 -1.94 -14.43
C TYR A 45 -16.49 -0.63 -14.83
N LEU A 46 -16.90 0.19 -13.86
CA LEU A 46 -17.51 1.50 -14.14
C LEU A 46 -16.53 2.42 -14.86
N MET A 47 -15.24 2.35 -14.51
CA MET A 47 -14.17 3.03 -15.23
C MET A 47 -14.05 2.52 -16.66
N VAL A 48 -14.06 1.19 -16.90
CA VAL A 48 -14.02 0.63 -18.28
C VAL A 48 -15.23 1.09 -19.08
N LYS A 49 -16.43 0.91 -18.53
CA LYS A 49 -17.69 1.20 -19.20
C LYS A 49 -17.86 2.68 -19.54
N ARG A 50 -17.38 3.58 -18.68
CA ARG A 50 -17.38 5.03 -18.95
C ARG A 50 -16.23 5.47 -19.88
N GLY A 51 -15.46 4.54 -20.45
CA GLY A 51 -14.34 4.86 -21.33
C GLY A 51 -13.15 5.49 -20.62
N LEU A 52 -13.11 5.46 -19.27
CA LEU A 52 -12.01 6.01 -18.48
C LEU A 52 -10.74 5.15 -18.56
N PHE A 53 -10.81 3.95 -19.17
CA PHE A 53 -9.68 3.03 -19.33
C PHE A 53 -8.68 3.42 -20.44
N LYS A 54 -9.01 4.34 -21.36
CA LYS A 54 -8.07 4.67 -22.44
C LYS A 54 -6.84 5.46 -21.98
N LYS A 55 -6.77 5.92 -20.72
CA LYS A 55 -5.58 6.54 -20.11
C LYS A 55 -5.53 6.35 -18.59
N VAL A 56 -4.95 5.25 -18.12
CA VAL A 56 -4.13 5.29 -16.89
C VAL A 56 -2.65 5.45 -17.28
N LYS A 57 -2.39 6.29 -18.30
CA LYS A 57 -1.18 7.12 -18.34
C LYS A 57 -1.63 8.41 -17.68
N VAL A 58 -1.03 8.77 -16.55
CA VAL A 58 -1.21 10.03 -15.78
C VAL A 58 -2.16 10.99 -16.48
N ARG A 59 -3.40 11.07 -15.98
CA ARG A 59 -4.51 11.82 -16.59
C ARG A 59 -4.01 13.21 -17.00
N ARG A 60 -3.85 13.47 -18.30
CA ARG A 60 -3.52 14.81 -18.81
C ARG A 60 -4.54 15.87 -18.36
N ASP A 61 -5.72 15.44 -17.91
CA ASP A 61 -6.75 16.30 -17.35
C ASP A 61 -6.36 16.91 -16.00
N TYR A 62 -5.51 16.22 -15.21
CA TYR A 62 -4.91 16.83 -14.02
C TYR A 62 -3.86 17.87 -14.41
N LEU A 63 -3.03 17.67 -15.44
CA LEU A 63 -2.06 18.70 -15.88
C LEU A 63 -2.69 20.07 -16.17
N LYS A 64 -3.99 20.14 -16.52
CA LYS A 64 -4.72 21.41 -16.69
C LYS A 64 -5.10 22.08 -15.36
N LEU A 65 -5.47 21.30 -14.33
CA LEU A 65 -5.62 21.78 -12.94
C LEU A 65 -4.27 22.27 -12.36
N TRP A 66 -3.15 21.93 -13.01
CA TRP A 66 -1.80 22.26 -12.59
C TRP A 66 -1.26 23.47 -13.36
N ARG A 67 -2.15 24.24 -14.00
CA ARG A 67 -1.84 25.52 -14.67
C ARG A 67 -2.54 26.69 -13.97
N HIS A 68 -2.66 26.65 -12.66
CA HIS A 68 -2.95 27.86 -11.88
C HIS A 68 -1.63 28.60 -11.70
N ARG A 69 -1.32 29.44 -12.68
CA ARG A 69 -0.22 30.40 -12.68
C ARG A 69 -0.72 31.67 -12.01
N GLU A 70 -1.08 31.61 -10.74
CA GLU A 70 -1.31 32.84 -10.00
C GLU A 70 -1.22 32.56 -8.50
N ASN A 71 -0.27 33.24 -7.88
CA ASN A 71 0.09 33.22 -6.47
C ASN A 71 0.98 32.05 -6.05
N GLN A 72 2.30 32.28 -6.13
CA GLN A 72 3.24 31.59 -5.24
C GLN A 72 2.71 31.79 -3.81
N ILE A 73 2.35 30.71 -3.14
CA ILE A 73 1.88 30.79 -1.76
C ILE A 73 3.09 31.21 -0.93
N VAL A 74 3.12 32.47 -0.50
CA VAL A 74 4.12 32.96 0.44
C VAL A 74 3.75 32.39 1.80
N LEU A 75 4.30 31.23 2.14
CA LEU A 75 4.15 30.67 3.48
C LEU A 75 4.75 31.67 4.49
N PRO A 76 4.02 32.13 5.52
CA PRO A 76 4.61 32.95 6.55
C PRO A 76 5.66 32.11 7.28
N ILE A 77 6.93 32.46 7.11
CA ILE A 77 8.06 31.75 7.70
C ILE A 77 8.04 32.02 9.21
N ASN A 78 7.41 31.12 9.96
CA ASN A 78 7.50 31.08 11.41
C ASN A 78 8.90 30.61 11.81
N TRP A 79 9.54 31.28 12.77
CA TRP A 79 10.87 30.92 13.29
C TRP A 79 10.97 29.44 13.75
N ARG A 80 9.84 28.86 14.20
CA ARG A 80 9.73 27.44 14.56
C ARG A 80 10.06 26.50 13.39
N TYR A 81 9.76 26.88 12.16
CA TYR A 81 10.10 26.10 10.97
C TYR A 81 11.60 26.10 10.71
N ILE A 82 12.25 27.26 10.87
CA ILE A 82 13.71 27.37 10.66
C ILE A 82 14.45 26.50 11.68
N LEU A 83 13.99 26.50 12.93
CA LEU A 83 14.57 25.68 13.98
C LEU A 83 14.39 24.17 13.74
N SER A 84 13.29 23.76 13.09
CA SER A 84 13.02 22.33 12.84
C SER A 84 13.72 21.77 11.61
N ILE A 85 14.20 22.61 10.69
CA ILE A 85 14.90 22.20 9.46
C ILE A 85 16.03 21.19 9.74
N PRO A 86 16.99 21.43 10.66
CA PRO A 86 18.08 20.48 10.90
C PRO A 86 17.62 19.12 11.40
N PHE A 87 16.53 19.06 12.18
CA PHE A 87 16.00 17.81 12.72
C PHE A 87 15.24 17.02 11.66
N ILE A 88 14.42 17.72 10.84
CA ILE A 88 13.68 17.08 9.75
C ILE A 88 14.66 16.55 8.72
N TYR A 89 15.60 17.38 8.27
CA TYR A 89 16.55 16.99 7.23
C TYR A 89 17.65 16.07 7.75
N GLY A 90 18.00 16.13 9.04
CA GLY A 90 18.94 15.19 9.65
C GLY A 90 18.50 13.74 9.52
N MET A 91 17.19 13.48 9.48
CA MET A 91 16.62 12.14 9.28
C MET A 91 16.90 11.55 7.88
N ILE A 92 17.47 12.32 6.94
CA ILE A 92 17.93 11.78 5.66
C ILE A 92 19.06 10.75 5.85
N VAL A 93 19.93 10.96 6.85
CA VAL A 93 21.06 10.07 7.12
C VAL A 93 20.57 8.68 7.54
N PRO A 94 19.74 8.52 8.60
CA PRO A 94 19.21 7.21 8.95
C PRO A 94 18.34 6.61 7.85
N ALA A 95 17.61 7.43 7.07
CA ALA A 95 16.82 6.92 5.94
C ALA A 95 17.71 6.31 4.83
N ILE A 96 18.85 6.92 4.51
CA ILE A 96 19.80 6.36 3.53
C ILE A 96 20.44 5.08 4.07
N VAL A 97 20.89 5.07 5.32
CA VAL A 97 21.46 3.87 5.96
C VAL A 97 20.45 2.73 5.97
N TRP A 98 19.20 3.02 6.32
CA TRP A 98 18.09 2.06 6.27
C TRP A 98 17.89 1.53 4.85
N ASN A 99 17.83 2.40 3.84
CA ASN A 99 17.65 1.99 2.45
C ASN A 99 18.77 1.09 1.95
N LEU A 100 20.03 1.43 2.24
CA LEU A 100 21.18 0.62 1.84
C LEU A 100 21.17 -0.76 2.52
N GLY A 101 20.94 -0.80 3.84
CA GLY A 101 20.83 -2.06 4.57
C GLY A 101 19.68 -2.93 4.06
N LEU A 102 18.53 -2.30 3.77
CA LEU A 102 17.35 -2.94 3.23
C LEU A 102 17.60 -3.52 1.84
N GLU A 103 18.32 -2.81 0.96
CA GLU A 103 18.67 -3.31 -0.38
C GLU A 103 19.64 -4.49 -0.32
N ILE A 104 20.67 -4.43 0.54
CA ILE A 104 21.58 -5.57 0.73
C ILE A 104 20.79 -6.79 1.22
N TYR A 105 19.95 -6.59 2.24
CA TYR A 105 19.07 -7.63 2.77
C TYR A 105 18.14 -8.19 1.68
N HIS A 106 17.46 -7.31 0.94
CA HIS A 106 16.49 -7.66 -0.08
C HIS A 106 17.16 -8.45 -1.22
N GLN A 107 18.25 -7.96 -1.79
CA GLN A 107 18.93 -8.62 -2.92
C GLN A 107 19.56 -9.96 -2.53
N ILE A 108 20.12 -10.08 -1.33
CA ILE A 108 20.80 -11.31 -0.90
C ILE A 108 19.77 -12.33 -0.41
N CYS A 109 18.98 -11.99 0.60
CA CYS A 109 18.10 -12.97 1.25
C CYS A 109 16.98 -13.43 0.32
N PHE A 110 16.39 -12.55 -0.50
CA PHE A 110 15.29 -12.98 -1.35
C PHE A 110 15.77 -13.92 -2.45
N ARG A 111 16.95 -13.68 -3.01
CA ARG A 111 17.55 -14.59 -4.00
C ARG A 111 17.93 -15.92 -3.38
N LEU A 112 18.49 -15.93 -2.17
CA LEU A 112 18.83 -17.17 -1.46
C LEU A 112 17.60 -18.02 -1.12
N TYR A 113 16.51 -17.39 -0.69
CA TYR A 113 15.28 -18.09 -0.32
C TYR A 113 14.30 -18.31 -1.48
N GLY A 114 14.60 -17.82 -2.68
CA GLY A 114 13.70 -17.89 -3.84
C GLY A 114 12.43 -17.05 -3.69
N ILE A 115 12.45 -16.02 -2.85
CA ILE A 115 11.35 -15.06 -2.66
C ILE A 115 11.38 -14.07 -3.85
N PRO A 116 10.24 -13.72 -4.47
CA PRO A 116 10.21 -12.75 -5.55
C PRO A 116 10.62 -11.36 -5.04
N LEU A 117 11.49 -10.70 -5.81
CA LEU A 117 11.94 -9.34 -5.52
C LEU A 117 10.77 -8.36 -5.55
N VAL A 118 10.83 -7.36 -4.69
CA VAL A 118 9.91 -6.22 -4.68
C VAL A 118 10.38 -5.20 -5.70
N ASP A 119 9.52 -4.85 -6.64
CA ASP A 119 9.80 -3.80 -7.62
C ASP A 119 9.74 -2.43 -6.96
N ALA A 120 10.90 -1.78 -6.83
CA ALA A 120 11.04 -0.47 -6.20
C ALA A 120 10.29 0.63 -6.97
N GLU A 121 10.13 0.53 -8.30
CA GLU A 121 9.46 1.55 -9.11
C GLU A 121 7.98 1.69 -8.75
N LYS A 122 7.34 0.61 -8.28
CA LYS A 122 5.95 0.62 -7.82
C LYS A 122 5.76 1.40 -6.51
N TYR A 123 6.82 1.60 -5.73
CA TYR A 123 6.77 2.27 -4.43
C TYR A 123 7.31 3.70 -4.48
N PHE A 124 8.40 3.94 -5.19
CA PHE A 124 9.04 5.26 -5.29
C PHE A 124 8.37 6.16 -6.32
N ILE A 125 7.15 6.63 -6.00
CA ILE A 125 6.35 7.53 -6.84
C ILE A 125 6.58 9.00 -6.44
N TYR A 126 6.96 9.85 -7.40
CA TYR A 126 7.34 11.26 -7.18
C TYR A 126 6.46 12.29 -7.90
N ASP A 127 5.22 11.95 -8.23
CA ASP A 127 4.32 12.76 -9.06
C ASP A 127 4.07 14.19 -8.54
N ARG A 128 4.20 14.40 -7.22
CA ARG A 128 3.93 15.69 -6.57
C ARG A 128 4.92 16.79 -6.97
N GLN A 129 6.12 16.44 -7.42
CA GLN A 129 7.12 17.42 -7.88
C GLN A 129 6.74 18.10 -9.20
N LEU A 130 5.84 17.49 -9.96
CA LEU A 130 5.34 18.05 -11.22
C LEU A 130 4.41 19.26 -10.99
N MET A 131 4.07 19.58 -9.72
CA MET A 131 3.21 20.70 -9.35
C MET A 131 3.92 22.01 -9.71
N SER A 132 3.36 22.72 -10.68
CA SER A 132 3.94 23.94 -11.28
C SER A 132 3.98 25.13 -10.32
N TYR A 133 3.14 25.11 -9.27
CA TYR A 133 2.98 26.19 -8.30
C TYR A 133 3.94 26.09 -7.10
N LEU A 134 4.70 24.99 -6.96
CA LEU A 134 5.70 24.85 -5.89
C LEU A 134 6.98 25.61 -6.21
N ASN A 135 7.48 26.35 -5.22
CA ASN A 135 8.82 26.92 -5.24
C ASN A 135 9.89 25.82 -5.20
N TRP A 136 11.13 26.15 -5.62
CA TRP A 136 12.23 25.19 -5.65
C TRP A 136 12.47 24.50 -4.29
N TRP A 137 12.46 25.27 -3.20
CA TRP A 137 12.57 24.74 -1.83
C TRP A 137 11.43 23.80 -1.44
N GLU A 138 10.20 24.12 -1.85
CA GLU A 138 9.04 23.27 -1.57
C GLU A 138 9.12 21.95 -2.36
N LYS A 139 9.70 21.98 -3.57
CA LYS A 139 9.95 20.75 -4.34
C LYS A 139 10.98 19.84 -3.66
N ILE A 140 11.99 20.41 -3.02
CA ILE A 140 12.96 19.64 -2.21
C ILE A 140 12.28 19.02 -1.00
N ASN A 141 11.52 19.82 -0.22
CA ASN A 141 10.74 19.30 0.91
C ASN A 141 9.81 18.16 0.44
N CYS A 142 9.14 18.34 -0.70
CA CYS A 142 8.24 17.35 -1.26
C CYS A 142 8.96 16.06 -1.68
N TYR A 143 10.15 16.18 -2.28
CA TYR A 143 10.98 15.04 -2.63
C TYR A 143 11.38 14.25 -1.38
N TYR A 144 11.88 14.96 -0.36
CA TYR A 144 12.28 14.39 0.91
C TYR A 144 11.14 13.59 1.55
N CYS A 145 9.98 14.22 1.73
CA CYS A 145 8.82 13.57 2.32
C CYS A 145 8.33 12.39 1.47
N SER A 146 8.37 12.50 0.14
CA SER A 146 7.98 11.39 -0.75
C SER A 146 8.95 10.23 -0.62
N TYR A 147 10.27 10.48 -0.64
CA TYR A 147 11.31 9.46 -0.50
C TYR A 147 11.15 8.68 0.81
N VAL A 148 11.05 9.35 1.95
CA VAL A 148 10.95 8.68 3.26
C VAL A 148 9.68 7.85 3.39
N ASN A 149 8.52 8.37 2.97
CA ASN A 149 7.25 7.64 3.04
C ASN A 149 7.21 6.44 2.07
N ASN A 150 7.77 6.61 0.88
CA ASN A 150 7.87 5.53 -0.10
C ASN A 150 8.83 4.43 0.38
N LEU A 151 9.95 4.81 1.00
CA LEU A 151 10.90 3.89 1.62
C LEU A 151 10.26 3.07 2.75
N ILE A 152 9.46 3.69 3.61
CA ILE A 152 8.72 2.97 4.67
C ILE A 152 7.76 1.95 4.04
N SER A 153 7.00 2.36 3.03
CA SER A 153 6.04 1.48 2.35
C SER A 153 6.74 0.29 1.65
N TYR A 154 7.88 0.55 1.00
CA TYR A 154 8.72 -0.46 0.36
C TYR A 154 9.30 -1.44 1.38
N SER A 155 9.83 -0.93 2.51
CA SER A 155 10.36 -1.76 3.59
C SER A 155 9.29 -2.65 4.24
N SER A 156 8.06 -2.13 4.38
CA SER A 156 6.91 -2.89 4.90
C SER A 156 6.53 -4.05 3.97
N GLU A 157 6.61 -3.87 2.64
CA GLU A 157 6.37 -4.97 1.70
C GLU A 157 7.47 -6.04 1.79
N ILE A 158 8.74 -5.61 1.84
CA ILE A 158 9.89 -6.52 1.99
C ILE A 158 9.75 -7.33 3.30
N GLY A 159 9.44 -6.66 4.41
CA GLY A 159 9.15 -7.30 5.68
C GLY A 159 7.97 -8.28 5.57
N GLY A 160 6.88 -7.87 4.93
CA GLY A 160 5.68 -8.69 4.77
C GLY A 160 5.89 -9.95 3.92
N ARG A 161 6.72 -9.89 2.87
CA ARG A 161 7.11 -11.08 2.08
C ARG A 161 8.04 -12.01 2.87
N THR A 162 8.95 -11.43 3.65
CA THR A 162 9.80 -12.19 4.57
C THR A 162 8.97 -12.92 5.61
N GLU A 163 8.04 -12.22 6.24
CA GLU A 163 7.14 -12.77 7.26
C GLU A 163 6.24 -13.86 6.67
N ARG A 164 5.73 -13.66 5.46
CA ARG A 164 5.00 -14.72 4.73
C ARG A 164 5.82 -16.00 4.57
N TYR A 165 7.13 -15.88 4.30
CA TYR A 165 8.00 -17.03 4.12
C TYR A 165 8.34 -17.73 5.45
N TRP A 166 8.67 -16.96 6.49
CA TRP A 166 9.19 -17.48 7.75
C TRP A 166 8.15 -17.72 8.84
N CYS A 167 7.11 -16.91 8.92
CA CYS A 167 6.10 -16.99 9.98
C CYS A 167 4.74 -16.43 9.52
N PRO A 168 4.00 -17.11 8.64
CA PRO A 168 2.71 -16.63 8.15
C PRO A 168 1.58 -16.94 9.15
N ILE A 169 1.73 -16.53 10.40
CA ILE A 169 0.74 -16.77 11.46
C ILE A 169 0.12 -15.43 11.86
N LYS A 170 -1.21 -15.35 11.90
CA LYS A 170 -1.88 -14.13 12.34
C LYS A 170 -1.62 -13.87 13.82
N TYR A 171 -1.40 -12.60 14.16
CA TYR A 171 -1.34 -12.16 15.54
C TYR A 171 -2.69 -12.33 16.23
N PHE A 172 -2.64 -12.63 17.53
CA PHE A 172 -3.83 -12.71 18.38
C PHE A 172 -4.58 -11.38 18.46
N ARG A 173 -3.84 -10.26 18.42
CA ARG A 173 -4.41 -8.92 18.38
C ARG A 173 -4.61 -8.49 16.93
N ARG A 174 -5.70 -7.77 16.69
CA ARG A 174 -5.94 -7.15 15.40
C ARG A 174 -4.85 -6.12 15.09
N VAL A 175 -4.21 -6.28 13.94
CA VAL A 175 -3.23 -5.32 13.42
C VAL A 175 -3.97 -4.30 12.56
N ASN A 176 -3.86 -3.03 12.91
CA ASN A 176 -4.38 -1.94 12.09
C ASN A 176 -3.38 -1.65 10.96
N ASN A 177 -3.88 -1.47 9.73
CA ASN A 177 -3.07 -1.20 8.54
C ASN A 177 -1.97 -2.24 8.29
N ALA A 178 -2.32 -3.53 8.39
CA ALA A 178 -1.39 -4.61 8.10
C ALA A 178 -0.87 -4.55 6.65
N HIS A 179 0.34 -5.08 6.43
CA HIS A 179 0.97 -5.14 5.11
C HIS A 179 0.18 -6.04 4.15
N SER A 180 0.45 -5.92 2.86
CA SER A 180 -0.30 -6.57 1.77
C SER A 180 -0.41 -8.10 1.89
N GLN A 181 0.59 -8.74 2.50
CA GLN A 181 0.67 -10.20 2.66
C GLN A 181 -0.08 -10.73 3.88
N TYR A 182 -0.33 -9.90 4.91
CA TYR A 182 -0.94 -10.33 6.18
C TYR A 182 -2.32 -10.98 6.04
N PRO A 183 -3.23 -10.53 5.13
CA PRO A 183 -4.51 -11.20 4.94
C PRO A 183 -4.43 -12.66 4.50
N LYS A 184 -3.27 -13.09 3.96
CA LYS A 184 -3.02 -14.46 3.50
C LYS A 184 -2.54 -15.38 4.63
N PHE A 185 -2.28 -14.83 5.81
CA PHE A 185 -1.69 -15.58 6.93
C PHE A 185 -2.69 -16.54 7.53
N ILE A 186 -2.14 -17.57 8.16
CA ILE A 186 -2.85 -18.70 8.73
C ILE A 186 -3.53 -18.27 10.02
N ASP A 187 -4.82 -18.56 10.09
CA ASP A 187 -5.67 -18.40 11.25
C ASP A 187 -5.95 -19.78 11.84
N GLY A 188 -4.90 -20.39 12.38
CA GLY A 188 -4.88 -21.81 12.76
C GLY A 188 -4.65 -21.98 14.25
N LYS A 189 -5.36 -22.92 14.86
CA LYS A 189 -5.12 -23.37 16.25
C LYS A 189 -4.36 -24.70 16.31
N ASN A 190 -4.45 -25.51 15.26
CA ASN A 190 -3.86 -26.84 15.19
C ASN A 190 -2.50 -26.81 14.48
N LYS A 191 -1.51 -27.48 15.07
CA LYS A 191 -0.12 -27.49 14.64
C LYS A 191 0.05 -28.04 13.22
N ASP A 192 -0.61 -29.15 12.89
CA ASP A 192 -0.43 -29.84 11.60
C ASP A 192 -0.99 -29.02 10.42
N GLU A 193 -2.17 -28.41 10.61
CA GLU A 193 -2.79 -27.51 9.63
C GLU A 193 -1.92 -26.27 9.35
N ILE A 194 -1.22 -25.76 10.38
CA ILE A 194 -0.30 -24.65 10.22
C ILE A 194 0.89 -25.06 9.34
N TYR A 195 1.50 -26.23 9.56
CA TYR A 195 2.64 -26.67 8.75
C TYR A 195 2.27 -26.92 7.28
N GLU A 196 1.11 -27.54 7.03
CA GLU A 196 0.63 -27.78 5.68
C GLU A 196 0.42 -26.45 4.93
N LYS A 197 -0.34 -25.53 5.52
CA LYS A 197 -0.60 -24.21 4.92
C LYS A 197 0.67 -23.36 4.81
N TRP A 198 1.59 -23.47 5.76
CA TRP A 198 2.86 -22.76 5.71
C TRP A 198 3.70 -23.20 4.51
N GLY A 199 3.77 -24.50 4.22
CA GLY A 199 4.42 -25.03 3.02
C GLY A 199 3.85 -24.42 1.73
N LEU A 200 2.52 -24.28 1.66
CA LEU A 200 1.85 -23.67 0.51
C LEU A 200 2.14 -22.17 0.38
N LEU A 201 2.17 -21.43 1.50
CA LEU A 201 2.38 -19.97 1.48
C LEU A 201 3.80 -19.55 1.10
N ARG A 202 4.80 -20.45 1.22
CA ARG A 202 6.14 -20.23 0.68
C ARG A 202 6.16 -20.22 -0.85
N ASN A 203 5.14 -20.78 -1.50
CA ASN A 203 4.98 -20.61 -2.93
C ASN A 203 4.40 -19.22 -3.21
N PHE A 204 5.17 -18.39 -3.90
CA PHE A 204 4.79 -17.02 -4.28
C PHE A 204 4.17 -16.91 -5.68
N SER A 205 3.58 -17.99 -6.19
CA SER A 205 2.94 -18.01 -7.52
C SER A 205 1.79 -17.01 -7.69
N ASP A 206 1.26 -16.46 -6.60
CA ASP A 206 0.22 -15.44 -6.58
C ASP A 206 0.74 -14.00 -6.75
N ILE A 207 2.05 -13.79 -6.68
CA ILE A 207 2.68 -12.49 -6.90
C ILE A 207 3.29 -12.50 -8.31
N ASP A 208 2.71 -11.72 -9.21
CA ASP A 208 3.29 -11.49 -10.55
C ASP A 208 4.71 -10.90 -10.40
N LYS A 209 5.68 -11.50 -11.11
CA LYS A 209 7.09 -11.07 -11.13
C LYS A 209 7.24 -9.65 -11.66
#